data_AF-A0A6N8JP07-F1
#
_entry.id   AF-A0A6N8JP07-F1
#
_cell.length_a   1.000
_cell.length_b   1.000
_cell.length_c   1.000
_cell.angle_alpha   90.00
_cell.angle_beta   90.00
_cell.angle_gamma   90.00
#
_symmetry.space_group_name_H-M   'P 1'
#
loop_
_entity.id
_entity.type
_entity.pdbx_description
1 polymer ?
#
loop_
_entity_poly.entity_id
_entity_poly.type
_entity_poly.pdbx_seq_one_letter_code
_entity_poly.pdbx_strand_id
1 'polypeptide(L)'
;MEELAIQWQPIVVASVMMILDIVTGFAGAAKNQTVESGKMREGLWHKAGFFGLIALAFIYEVAAVWMNFEADAVGLGVTIPELPAVSGACIFIVATEIVSVCENLCTLNPHIAALPVIKSLKPHDPAAPDLTVEVEEDHATGAEG
;
A
#
# COMPACT_ATOMS: atom_id res chain seq x y z
N MET A 1 17.02 -5.09 24.93
CA MET A 1 16.04 -4.04 24.58
C MET A 1 16.44 -3.23 23.34
N GLU A 2 17.35 -3.73 22.49
CA GLU A 2 17.67 -3.14 21.17
C GLU A 2 16.86 -3.78 20.03
N GLU A 3 16.05 -4.80 20.32
CA GLU A 3 15.37 -5.67 19.35
C GLU A 3 14.14 -5.05 18.68
N LEU A 4 13.59 -3.97 19.25
CA LEU A 4 12.49 -3.19 18.68
C LEU A 4 12.95 -1.79 18.25
N ALA A 5 14.16 -1.68 17.71
CA ALA A 5 14.59 -0.46 17.03
C ALA A 5 13.81 -0.35 15.70
N ILE A 6 12.55 0.11 15.79
CA ILE A 6 11.74 0.46 14.64
C ILE A 6 12.55 1.43 13.80
N GLN A 7 12.89 1.00 12.58
CA GLN A 7 13.47 1.92 11.61
C GLN A 7 12.36 2.87 11.18
N TRP A 8 12.34 4.05 11.78
CA TRP A 8 11.36 5.10 11.48
C TRP A 8 11.60 5.71 10.11
N GLN A 9 12.79 5.54 9.53
CA GLN A 9 13.18 6.11 8.25
C GLN A 9 12.29 5.61 7.09
N PRO A 10 12.04 4.29 6.90
CA PRO A 10 11.05 3.80 5.94
C PRO A 10 9.66 4.42 6.08
N ILE A 11 9.17 4.58 7.32
CA ILE A 11 7.83 5.14 7.59
C ILE A 11 7.79 6.62 7.15
N VAL A 12 8.84 7.39 7.45
CA VAL A 12 8.94 8.79 7.03
C VAL A 12 9.01 8.91 5.52
N VAL A 13 9.81 8.08 4.84
CA VAL A 13 9.90 8.10 3.37
C VAL A 13 8.55 7.76 2.73
N ALA A 14 7.89 6.70 3.19
CA ALA A 14 6.55 6.32 2.71
C ALA A 14 5.52 7.44 2.94
N SER A 15 5.55 8.09 4.11
CA SER A 15 4.66 9.20 4.44
C SER A 15 4.88 10.42 3.53
N VAL A 16 6.14 10.78 3.27
CA VAL A 16 6.49 11.88 2.37
C VAL A 16 6.04 11.58 0.94
N MET A 17 6.22 10.34 0.47
CA MET A 17 5.77 9.92 -0.85
C MET A 17 4.24 10.01 -1.00
N MET A 18 3.47 9.55 -0.01
CA MET A 18 2.00 9.69 0.00
C MET A 18 1.57 11.17 -0.02
N ILE A 19 2.25 12.04 0.73
CA ILE A 19 1.97 13.48 0.74
C ILE A 19 2.26 14.08 -0.64
N LEU A 20 3.40 13.71 -1.26
CA LEU A 20 3.76 14.18 -2.59
C LEU A 20 2.72 13.76 -3.63
N ASP A 21 2.20 12.55 -3.54
CA ASP A 21 1.12 12.08 -4.41
C ASP A 21 -0.16 12.88 -4.25
N ILE A 22 -0.61 13.12 -3.01
CA ILE A 22 -1.77 13.96 -2.72
C ILE A 22 -1.60 15.37 -3.33
N VAL A 23 -0.43 15.97 -3.14
CA VAL A 23 -0.14 17.32 -3.65
C VAL A 23 -0.09 17.35 -5.18
N THR A 24 0.58 16.38 -5.81
CA THR A 24 0.69 16.33 -7.27
C THR A 24 -0.64 15.99 -7.94
N GLY A 25 -1.43 15.08 -7.37
CA GLY A 25 -2.78 14.77 -7.84
C GLY A 25 -3.73 15.95 -7.72
N PHE A 26 -3.70 16.66 -6.58
CA PHE A 26 -4.46 17.89 -6.42
C PHE A 26 -4.06 18.96 -7.44
N ALA A 27 -2.75 19.20 -7.61
CA ALA A 27 -2.25 20.18 -8.56
C ALA A 27 -2.64 19.83 -10.01
N GLY A 28 -2.61 18.56 -10.39
CA GLY A 28 -3.10 18.07 -11.68
C GLY A 28 -4.59 18.35 -11.90
N ALA A 29 -5.43 18.02 -10.91
CA ALA A 29 -6.87 18.28 -10.97
C ALA A 29 -7.19 19.79 -11.00
N ALA A 30 -6.45 20.60 -10.24
CA ALA A 30 -6.59 22.06 -10.23
C ALA A 30 -6.23 22.69 -11.58
N LYS A 31 -5.11 22.27 -12.18
CA LYS A 31 -4.67 22.72 -13.51
C LYS A 31 -5.73 22.45 -14.57
N ASN A 32 -6.41 21.30 -14.49
CA ASN A 32 -7.43 20.90 -15.47
C ASN A 32 -8.84 21.40 -15.10
N GLN A 33 -9.01 22.14 -14.01
CA GLN A 33 -10.31 22.59 -13.47
C GLN A 33 -11.30 21.44 -13.19
N THR A 34 -10.78 20.25 -12.88
CA THR A 34 -11.56 19.03 -12.58
C THR A 34 -11.47 18.66 -11.11
N VAL A 35 -11.34 19.65 -10.21
CA VAL A 35 -11.27 19.39 -8.77
C VAL A 35 -12.62 18.89 -8.29
N GLU A 36 -12.65 17.63 -7.90
CA GLU A 36 -13.83 16.99 -7.34
C GLU A 36 -13.51 16.46 -5.95
N SER A 37 -14.16 17.02 -4.93
CA SER A 37 -13.90 16.68 -3.52
C SER A 37 -14.20 15.22 -3.19
N GLY A 38 -15.14 14.60 -3.91
CA GLY A 38 -15.42 13.16 -3.82
C GLY A 38 -14.19 12.32 -4.16
N LYS A 39 -13.62 12.55 -5.35
CA LYS A 39 -12.40 11.87 -5.82
C LYS A 39 -11.20 12.13 -4.90
N MET A 40 -11.03 13.36 -4.41
CA MET A 40 -9.96 13.67 -3.47
C MET A 40 -10.11 12.93 -2.14
N ARG A 41 -11.33 12.82 -1.62
CA ARG A 41 -11.60 12.09 -0.38
C ARG A 41 -11.36 10.59 -0.57
N GLU A 42 -11.75 10.03 -1.71
CA GLU A 42 -11.47 8.64 -2.05
C GLU A 42 -9.97 8.36 -2.14
N GLY A 43 -9.20 9.24 -2.79
CA GLY A 43 -7.74 9.19 -2.77
C GLY A 43 -7.16 9.21 -1.36
N LEU A 44 -7.66 10.08 -0.47
CA LEU A 44 -7.24 10.12 0.94
C LEU A 44 -7.57 8.82 1.69
N TRP A 45 -8.72 8.20 1.45
CA TRP A 45 -9.06 6.91 2.05
C TRP A 45 -8.12 5.80 1.59
N HIS A 46 -7.70 5.82 0.33
CA HIS A 46 -6.71 4.87 -0.17
C HIS A 46 -5.37 5.03 0.56
N LYS A 47 -4.89 6.27 0.76
CA LYS A 47 -3.66 6.54 1.53
C LYS A 47 -3.82 6.21 3.02
N ALA A 48 -5.01 6.42 3.59
CA ALA A 48 -5.31 5.98 4.97
C ALA A 48 -5.20 4.46 5.11
N GLY A 49 -5.58 3.70 4.08
CA GLY A 49 -5.36 2.25 4.00
C GLY A 49 -3.89 1.86 4.09
N PHE A 50 -2.98 2.62 3.45
CA PHE A 50 -1.54 2.39 3.57
C PHE A 50 -1.00 2.63 4.99
N PHE A 51 -1.50 3.65 5.70
CA PHE A 51 -1.18 3.79 7.13
C PHE A 51 -1.73 2.63 7.96
N GLY A 52 -2.92 2.12 7.63
CA GLY A 52 -3.46 0.89 8.22
C GLY A 52 -2.57 -0.33 7.99
N LEU A 53 -2.01 -0.47 6.78
CA LEU A 53 -1.07 -1.55 6.45
C LEU A 53 0.24 -1.45 7.27
N ILE A 54 0.79 -0.25 7.42
CA ILE A 54 1.97 -0.03 8.29
C ILE A 54 1.65 -0.39 9.74
N ALA A 55 0.48 0.03 10.24
CA ALA A 55 0.05 -0.29 11.60
C ALA A 55 -0.13 -1.80 11.81
N LEU A 56 -0.72 -2.51 10.83
CA LEU A 56 -0.86 -3.96 10.86
C LEU A 56 0.50 -4.67 10.88
N ALA A 57 1.44 -4.22 10.03
CA ALA A 57 2.81 -4.76 10.00
C ALA A 57 3.53 -4.54 11.34
N PHE A 58 3.35 -3.38 11.97
CA PHE A 58 3.91 -3.09 13.28
C PHE A 58 3.32 -3.99 14.38
N ILE A 59 2.00 -4.18 14.39
CA ILE A 59 1.34 -5.09 15.32
C ILE A 59 1.87 -6.51 15.17
N TYR A 60 2.07 -6.97 13.93
CA TYR A 60 2.65 -8.29 13.66
C TYR A 60 4.07 -8.44 14.23
N GLU A 61 4.97 -7.48 13.99
CA GLU A 61 6.34 -7.55 14.50
C GLU A 61 6.37 -7.60 16.03
N VAL A 62 5.58 -6.76 16.70
CA VAL A 62 5.47 -6.76 18.17
C VAL A 62 4.88 -8.09 18.68
N ALA A 63 3.85 -8.60 18.01
CA ALA A 63 3.22 -9.86 18.39
C ALA A 63 4.16 -11.07 18.21
N ALA A 64 4.96 -11.09 17.14
CA ALA A 64 5.95 -12.15 16.90
C ALA A 64 7.01 -12.20 18.00
N VAL A 65 7.59 -11.04 18.37
CA VAL A 65 8.57 -10.94 19.46
C VAL A 65 7.97 -11.41 20.79
N TRP A 66 6.77 -10.94 21.11
CA TRP A 66 6.12 -11.28 22.38
C TRP A 66 5.78 -12.77 22.46
N MET A 67 5.22 -13.35 21.39
CA MET A 67 4.89 -14.78 21.35
C MET A 67 6.13 -15.67 21.35
N ASN A 68 7.22 -15.27 20.67
CA ASN A 68 8.49 -16.01 20.71
C ASN A 68 9.09 -16.02 22.12
N PHE A 69 9.08 -14.86 22.80
CA PHE A 69 9.56 -14.74 24.17
C PHE A 69 8.77 -15.66 25.13
N GLU A 70 7.44 -15.68 25.02
CA GLU A 70 6.62 -16.58 25.82
C GLU A 70 6.87 -18.05 25.48
N ALA A 71 6.86 -18.41 24.19
CA ALA A 71 7.05 -19.79 23.74
C ALA A 71 8.39 -20.39 24.21
N ASP A 72 9.47 -19.62 24.17
CA ASP A 72 10.78 -20.01 24.70
C ASP A 72 10.75 -20.21 26.22
N ALA A 73 10.02 -19.37 26.96
CA ALA A 73 9.90 -19.47 28.41
C ALA A 73 9.19 -20.75 28.87
N VAL A 74 8.21 -21.24 28.09
CA VAL A 74 7.48 -22.48 28.37
C VAL A 74 8.01 -23.71 27.60
N GLY A 75 9.08 -23.56 26.82
CA GLY A 75 9.69 -24.64 26.06
C GLY A 75 8.80 -25.20 24.94
N LEU A 76 7.83 -24.42 24.48
CA LEU A 76 7.08 -24.71 23.27
C LEU A 76 8.03 -24.50 22.10
N GLY A 77 8.52 -25.57 21.47
CA GLY A 77 9.42 -25.51 20.30
C GLY A 77 8.76 -24.95 19.03
N VAL A 78 7.89 -23.95 19.16
CA VAL A 78 7.15 -23.25 18.12
C VAL A 78 7.63 -21.81 18.11
N THR A 79 8.16 -21.37 16.98
CA THR A 79 8.64 -19.99 16.78
C THR A 79 7.87 -19.33 15.65
N ILE A 80 7.34 -18.14 15.90
CA ILE A 80 6.78 -17.27 14.87
C ILE A 80 7.95 -16.64 14.10
N PRO A 81 7.94 -16.67 12.75
CA PRO A 81 8.99 -16.04 11.96
C PRO A 81 9.06 -14.54 12.23
N GLU A 82 10.26 -14.02 12.48
CA GLU A 82 10.51 -12.58 12.58
C GLU A 82 10.81 -12.04 11.19
N LEU A 83 9.82 -11.38 10.59
CA LEU A 83 9.95 -10.74 9.29
C LEU A 83 10.00 -9.21 9.47
N PRO A 84 10.82 -8.49 8.68
CA PRO A 84 10.84 -7.02 8.68
C PRO A 84 9.60 -6.47 7.93
N ALA A 85 8.41 -6.78 8.45
CA ALA A 85 7.12 -6.51 7.84
C ALA A 85 6.87 -5.00 7.65
N VAL A 86 7.27 -4.14 8.60
CA VAL A 86 7.11 -2.68 8.51
C VAL A 86 7.92 -2.13 7.34
N SER A 87 9.19 -2.54 7.24
CA SER A 87 10.07 -2.16 6.13
C SER A 87 9.54 -2.68 4.79
N GLY A 88 9.05 -3.93 4.75
CA GLY A 88 8.43 -4.51 3.57
C GLY A 88 7.19 -3.74 3.10
N ALA A 89 6.29 -3.41 4.02
CA ALA A 89 5.11 -2.59 3.74
C ALA A 89 5.49 -1.19 3.23
N CYS A 90 6.50 -0.54 3.84
CA CYS A 90 6.96 0.77 3.40
C CYS A 90 7.57 0.74 1.99
N ILE A 91 8.37 -0.28 1.65
CA ILE A 91 8.93 -0.45 0.30
C ILE A 91 7.81 -0.63 -0.73
N PHE A 92 6.82 -1.45 -0.40
CA PHE A 92 5.64 -1.65 -1.25
C PHE A 92 4.90 -0.33 -1.48
N ILE A 93 4.60 0.42 -0.41
CA ILE A 93 3.92 1.72 -0.48
C ILE A 93 4.74 2.71 -1.33
N VAL A 94 6.04 2.84 -1.08
CA VAL A 94 6.91 3.73 -1.87
C VAL A 94 6.88 3.37 -3.35
N ALA A 95 6.93 2.08 -3.69
CA ALA A 95 6.85 1.64 -5.08
C ALA A 95 5.50 2.03 -5.73
N THR A 96 4.38 1.86 -5.02
CA THR A 96 3.07 2.28 -5.53
C THR A 96 2.95 3.80 -5.67
N GLU A 97 3.49 4.56 -4.72
CA GLU A 97 3.48 6.03 -4.77
C GLU A 97 4.35 6.59 -5.89
N ILE A 98 5.46 5.92 -6.25
CA ILE A 98 6.27 6.33 -7.41
C ILE A 98 5.42 6.31 -8.68
N VAL A 99 4.63 5.25 -8.88
CA VAL A 99 3.78 5.12 -10.07
C VAL A 99 2.72 6.23 -10.10
N SER A 100 2.01 6.44 -8.98
CA SER A 100 0.95 7.45 -8.90
C SER A 100 1.48 8.88 -9.05
N VAL A 101 2.63 9.20 -8.44
CA VAL A 101 3.29 10.50 -8.63
C VAL A 101 3.70 10.70 -10.08
N CYS A 102 4.23 9.66 -10.75
CA CYS A 102 4.56 9.74 -12.17
C CYS A 102 3.34 10.05 -13.04
N GLU A 103 2.19 9.42 -12.79
CA GLU A 103 0.93 9.69 -13.50
C GLU A 103 0.46 11.14 -13.29
N ASN A 104 0.49 11.61 -12.04
CA ASN A 104 0.14 12.98 -11.69
C ASN A 104 1.08 14.00 -12.36
N LEU A 105 2.38 13.74 -12.37
CA LEU A 105 3.39 14.58 -13.03
C LEU A 105 3.22 14.64 -14.55
N CYS A 106 2.78 13.57 -15.20
CA CYS A 106 2.47 13.58 -16.64
C CYS A 106 1.30 14.52 -16.96
N THR A 107 0.30 14.57 -16.07
CA THR A 107 -0.86 15.47 -16.20
C THR A 107 -0.44 16.94 -16.02
N LEU A 108 0.45 17.19 -15.06
CA LEU A 108 1.03 18.51 -14.79
C LEU A 108 1.94 18.99 -15.93
N ASN A 109 2.86 18.15 -16.39
CA ASN A 109 3.83 18.47 -17.43
C ASN A 109 3.92 17.35 -18.48
N PRO A 110 3.26 17.51 -19.65
CA PRO A 110 3.27 16.51 -20.72
C PRO A 110 4.66 16.18 -21.28
N HIS A 111 5.67 17.04 -21.09
CA HIS A 111 7.04 16.73 -21.49
C HIS A 111 7.66 15.60 -20.65
N ILE A 112 7.17 15.40 -19.41
CA ILE A 112 7.59 14.28 -18.55
C ILE A 112 7.10 12.95 -19.15
N ALA A 113 5.90 12.93 -19.75
CA ALA A 113 5.34 11.76 -20.42
C ALA A 113 6.16 11.29 -21.64
N ALA A 114 7.07 12.13 -22.16
CA ALA A 114 7.95 11.76 -23.26
C ALA A 114 9.13 10.86 -22.81
N LEU A 115 9.37 10.71 -21.50
CA LEU A 115 10.46 9.90 -20.97
C LEU A 115 10.24 8.40 -21.21
N PRO A 116 11.30 7.64 -21.57
CA PRO A 116 11.19 6.22 -21.95
C PRO A 116 10.70 5.32 -20.81
N VAL A 117 11.02 5.64 -19.55
CA VAL A 117 10.54 4.92 -18.36
C VAL A 117 9.01 5.02 -18.22
N ILE A 118 8.43 6.17 -18.55
CA ILE A 118 6.99 6.40 -18.40
C ILE A 118 6.19 5.74 -19.51
N LYS A 119 6.73 5.64 -20.73
CA LYS A 119 6.08 4.92 -21.84
C LYS A 119 5.87 3.43 -21.57
N SER A 120 6.65 2.84 -20.65
CA SER A 120 6.48 1.45 -20.21
C SER A 120 5.39 1.29 -19.16
N LEU A 121 4.92 2.38 -18.54
CA LEU A 121 3.77 2.38 -17.64
C LEU A 121 2.51 2.50 -18.50
N LYS A 122 1.73 1.43 -18.56
CA LYS A 122 0.44 1.47 -19.27
C LYS A 122 -0.50 2.38 -18.46
N PRO A 123 -1.15 3.39 -19.07
CA PRO A 123 -2.10 4.22 -18.34
C PRO A 123 -3.17 3.35 -17.70
N HIS A 124 -3.40 3.52 -16.40
CA HIS A 124 -4.53 2.90 -15.73
C HIS A 124 -5.80 3.48 -16.35
N ASP A 125 -6.53 2.67 -17.13
CA ASP A 125 -7.80 3.06 -17.72
C ASP A 125 -8.89 2.92 -16.64
N PRO A 126 -9.43 4.03 -16.10
CA PRO A 126 -10.49 3.98 -15.10
C PRO A 126 -11.82 3.44 -15.66
N ALA A 127 -11.92 3.19 -16.97
CA ALA A 127 -13.06 2.53 -17.60
C ALA A 127 -12.83 1.03 -17.86
N ALA A 128 -11.67 0.48 -17.47
CA ALA A 128 -11.48 -0.97 -17.50
C ALA A 128 -12.48 -1.60 -16.52
N PRO A 129 -13.31 -2.57 -16.95
CA PRO A 129 -14.26 -3.23 -16.07
C PRO A 129 -13.48 -3.86 -14.92
N ASP A 130 -13.88 -3.50 -13.69
CA ASP A 130 -13.39 -4.12 -12.47
C ASP A 130 -13.55 -5.63 -12.64
N LEU A 131 -12.43 -6.37 -12.57
CA LEU A 131 -12.47 -7.81 -12.70
C LEU A 131 -13.04 -8.34 -11.38
N THR A 132 -14.36 -8.29 -11.25
CA THR A 132 -15.07 -8.94 -10.15
C THR A 132 -14.78 -10.43 -10.28
N VAL A 133 -13.86 -10.93 -9.47
CA VAL A 133 -13.70 -12.37 -9.27
C VAL A 133 -14.97 -12.83 -8.57
N GLU A 134 -15.96 -13.23 -9.36
CA GLU A 134 -17.09 -13.99 -8.86
C GLU A 134 -16.50 -15.29 -8.30
N VAL A 135 -16.48 -15.39 -6.98
CA VAL A 135 -16.20 -16.66 -6.31
C VAL A 135 -17.41 -17.54 -6.59
N GLU A 136 -17.28 -18.46 -7.54
CA GLU A 136 -18.23 -19.56 -7.71
C GLU A 136 -18.25 -20.35 -6.40
N GLU A 137 -19.32 -20.21 -5.62
CA GLU A 137 -19.60 -21.09 -4.50
C GLU A 137 -19.99 -22.47 -5.05
N ASP A 138 -18.99 -23.35 -5.21
CA ASP A 138 -19.21 -24.78 -5.42
C ASP A 138 -19.83 -25.38 -4.14
N HIS A 139 -21.15 -25.23 -4.00
CA HIS A 139 -21.92 -25.96 -3.01
C HIS A 139 -22.05 -27.43 -3.44
N ALA A 140 -21.06 -28.22 -3.03
CA ALA A 140 -21.16 -29.67 -3.01
C ALA A 140 -22.22 -30.10 -1.98
N THR A 141 -23.49 -30.21 -2.39
CA THR A 141 -24.49 -31.00 -1.66
C THR A 141 -24.25 -32.48 -1.96
N GLY A 142 -23.43 -33.10 -1.13
CA GLY A 142 -23.42 -34.55 -0.93
C GLY A 142 -24.37 -34.93 0.21
N ALA A 143 -24.97 -36.12 0.08
CA ALA A 143 -25.93 -36.78 0.98
C ALA A 143 -27.38 -36.27 0.79
N GLU A 144 -28.41 -37.09 0.59
CA GLU A 144 -28.67 -38.43 1.12
C GLU A 144 -29.55 -39.25 0.16
N GLY A 145 -29.31 -40.56 0.10
CA GLY A 145 -30.14 -41.59 -0.53
C GLY A 145 -29.79 -42.96 0.04
#